data_AF-A0AAW5PC01-F1
#
_entry.id   AF-A0AAW5PC01-F1
#
_cell.length_a   1.000
_cell.length_b   1.000
_cell.length_c   1.000
_cell.angle_alpha   90.00
_cell.angle_beta   90.00
_cell.angle_gamma   90.00
#
_symmetry.space_group_name_H-M   'P 1'
#
loop_
_entity.id
_entity.type
_entity.pdbx_description
1 polymer ?
#
loop_
_entity_poly.entity_id
_entity_poly.type
_entity_poly.pdbx_seq_one_letter_code
_entity_poly.pdbx_strand_id
1 'polypeptide(L)'
;MDSTSTSRRSPSQIGFALAEDGDAIGTVHQFSDHFTLPESQVLPCLQCHDEEAIVLRAGPESAPLLILGAEGVDALRDCATSASPSR
;
A
#
# COMPACT_ATOMS: atom_id res chain seq x y z
N MET A 1 14.53 -40.27 -5.87
CA MET A 1 15.16 -39.28 -6.78
C MET A 1 14.47 -37.97 -6.52
N ASP A 2 15.24 -37.04 -6.02
CA ASP A 2 14.87 -35.74 -5.46
C ASP A 2 14.54 -34.77 -6.60
N SER A 3 13.30 -34.26 -6.65
CA SER A 3 12.93 -33.14 -7.52
C SER A 3 12.69 -31.93 -6.63
N THR A 4 13.80 -31.30 -6.25
CA THR A 4 13.88 -30.00 -5.60
C THR A 4 13.25 -28.95 -6.53
N SER A 5 11.94 -28.78 -6.37
CA SER A 5 11.18 -27.77 -7.11
C SER A 5 11.63 -26.40 -6.64
N THR A 6 12.34 -25.73 -7.52
CA THR A 6 13.00 -24.45 -7.33
C THR A 6 11.99 -23.44 -6.79
N SER A 7 12.25 -22.96 -5.57
CA SER A 7 11.54 -21.84 -4.95
C SER A 7 11.60 -20.66 -5.92
N ARG A 8 10.54 -20.46 -6.71
CA ARG A 8 10.35 -19.25 -7.51
C ARG A 8 10.26 -18.12 -6.51
N ARG A 9 11.37 -17.42 -6.28
CA ARG A 9 11.38 -16.17 -5.54
C ARG A 9 10.32 -15.29 -6.19
N SER A 10 9.29 -14.96 -5.41
CA SER A 10 8.24 -14.04 -5.79
C SER A 10 8.89 -12.81 -6.42
N PRO A 11 8.41 -12.33 -7.58
CA PRO A 11 8.91 -11.09 -8.16
C PRO A 11 8.84 -10.04 -7.06
N SER A 12 9.92 -9.29 -6.87
CA SER A 12 10.06 -8.19 -5.91
C SER A 12 8.75 -7.41 -5.88
N GLN A 13 7.92 -7.77 -4.90
CA GLN A 13 6.49 -7.61 -4.98
C GLN A 13 6.25 -6.13 -4.66
N ILE A 14 5.66 -5.38 -5.58
CA ILE A 14 5.05 -4.10 -5.20
C ILE A 14 4.21 -4.44 -3.96
N GLY A 15 4.45 -3.72 -2.86
CA GLY A 15 3.91 -4.07 -1.55
C GLY A 15 2.39 -4.23 -1.59
N PHE A 16 1.72 -3.54 -2.52
CA PHE A 16 0.30 -3.63 -2.82
C PHE A 16 0.06 -4.03 -4.29
N ALA A 17 -1.13 -4.54 -4.59
CA ALA A 17 -1.56 -4.84 -5.96
C ALA A 17 -2.13 -3.59 -6.64
N LEU A 18 -1.89 -3.42 -7.94
CA LEU A 18 -2.56 -2.42 -8.77
C LEU A 18 -3.62 -3.13 -9.63
N ALA A 19 -4.85 -2.63 -9.60
CA ALA A 19 -5.95 -3.07 -10.46
C ALA A 19 -5.87 -2.41 -11.84
N GLU A 20 -6.64 -2.93 -12.80
CA GLU A 20 -6.65 -2.44 -14.19
C GLU A 20 -7.13 -0.99 -14.30
N ASP A 21 -8.02 -0.57 -13.40
CA ASP A 21 -8.57 0.79 -13.35
C ASP A 21 -7.64 1.81 -12.67
N GLY A 22 -6.48 1.37 -12.17
CA GLY A 22 -5.51 2.21 -11.46
C GLY A 22 -5.65 2.18 -9.93
N ASP A 23 -6.65 1.46 -9.41
CA ASP A 23 -6.84 1.29 -7.97
C ASP A 23 -5.67 0.50 -7.35
N ALA A 24 -5.25 0.91 -6.16
CA ALA A 24 -4.25 0.20 -5.37
C ALA A 24 -4.91 -0.56 -4.21
N ILE A 25 -4.56 -1.83 -4.05
CA ILE A 25 -5.10 -2.74 -3.05
C ILE A 25 -3.96 -3.31 -2.19
N GLY A 26 -3.92 -2.95 -0.92
CA GLY A 26 -2.90 -3.42 0.02
C GLY A 26 -3.25 -3.11 1.47
N THR A 27 -2.39 -3.48 2.41
CA THR A 27 -2.56 -3.11 3.83
C THR A 27 -1.92 -1.76 4.12
N VAL A 28 -2.27 -1.14 5.26
CA VAL A 28 -1.58 0.06 5.77
C VAL A 28 -0.06 -0.13 5.80
N HIS A 29 0.39 -1.28 6.28
CA HIS A 29 1.82 -1.63 6.35
C HIS A 29 2.46 -1.66 4.96
N GLN A 30 1.80 -2.28 3.99
CA GLN A 30 2.29 -2.34 2.60
C GLN A 30 2.40 -0.96 1.94
N PHE A 31 1.45 -0.04 2.22
CA PHE A 31 1.53 1.34 1.73
C PHE A 31 2.60 2.14 2.47
N SER A 32 2.68 2.02 3.79
CA SER A 32 3.72 2.61 4.63
C SER A 32 5.11 2.26 4.11
N ASP A 33 5.37 0.96 3.91
CA ASP A 33 6.64 0.46 3.41
C ASP A 33 6.95 0.98 2.01
N HIS A 34 5.96 0.97 1.11
CA HIS A 34 6.16 1.42 -0.27
C HIS A 34 6.49 2.91 -0.35
N PHE A 35 5.77 3.75 0.40
CA PHE A 35 5.95 5.20 0.37
C PHE A 35 6.97 5.71 1.40
N THR A 36 7.58 4.82 2.19
CA THR A 36 8.46 5.21 3.32
C THR A 36 7.77 6.23 4.24
N LEU A 37 6.47 6.04 4.46
CA LEU A 37 5.62 6.90 5.27
C LEU A 37 5.29 6.17 6.58
N PRO A 38 5.29 6.83 7.75
CA PRO A 38 4.84 6.17 8.98
C PRO A 38 3.42 5.60 8.82
N GLU A 39 3.17 4.37 9.29
CA GLU A 39 1.83 3.76 9.23
C GLU A 39 0.73 4.66 9.82
N SER A 40 1.05 5.37 10.90
CA SER A 40 0.14 6.32 11.55
C SER A 40 -0.24 7.52 10.68
N GLN A 41 0.48 7.76 9.58
CA GLN A 41 0.25 8.87 8.65
C GLN A 41 -0.43 8.45 7.35
N VAL A 42 -0.58 7.14 7.06
CA VAL A 42 -1.21 6.67 5.82
C VAL A 42 -2.66 7.15 5.70
N LEU A 43 -3.49 6.89 6.71
CA LEU A 43 -4.90 7.32 6.69
C LEU A 43 -5.07 8.84 6.87
N PRO A 44 -4.36 9.52 7.79
CA PRO A 44 -4.43 10.97 7.88
C PRO A 44 -4.00 11.69 6.61
N CYS A 45 -3.00 11.18 5.88
CA CYS A 45 -2.60 11.75 4.60
C CYS A 45 -3.75 11.75 3.60
N LEU A 46 -4.42 10.61 3.43
CA LEU A 46 -5.57 10.49 2.54
C LEU A 46 -6.68 11.46 2.94
N GLN A 47 -7.01 11.54 4.24
CA GLN A 47 -8.00 12.49 4.75
C GLN A 47 -7.63 13.96 4.52
N CYS A 48 -6.35 14.32 4.66
CA CYS A 48 -5.87 15.67 4.39
C CYS A 48 -6.02 16.08 2.92
N HIS A 49 -5.99 15.10 2.01
CA HIS A 49 -6.17 15.29 0.59
C HIS A 49 -7.63 15.11 0.12
N ASP A 50 -8.58 14.90 1.04
CA ASP A 50 -10.00 14.58 0.75
C ASP A 50 -10.19 13.26 -0.02
N GLU A 51 -9.21 12.35 0.09
CA GLU A 51 -9.20 11.07 -0.60
C GLU A 51 -9.89 9.98 0.23
N GLU A 52 -10.84 9.27 -0.39
CA GLU A 52 -11.53 8.15 0.24
C GLU A 52 -10.74 6.84 0.14
N ALA A 53 -10.79 6.05 1.20
CA ALA A 53 -10.21 4.70 1.24
C ALA A 53 -11.28 3.69 1.64
N ILE A 54 -11.42 2.63 0.85
CA ILE A 54 -12.31 1.52 1.21
C ILE A 54 -11.52 0.55 2.08
N VAL A 55 -12.03 0.27 3.29
CA VAL A 55 -11.43 -0.69 4.20
C VAL A 55 -12.19 -2.02 4.14
N LEU A 56 -11.54 -3.06 3.63
CA LEU A 56 -12.06 -4.42 3.60
C LEU A 56 -11.46 -5.28 4.72
N ARG A 57 -12.32 -5.94 5.50
CA ARG A 57 -11.93 -6.91 6.52
C ARG A 57 -12.50 -8.28 6.18
N ALA A 58 -11.63 -9.25 5.96
CA ALA A 58 -12.01 -10.64 5.68
C ALA A 58 -12.37 -11.44 6.96
N GLY A 59 -12.08 -10.89 8.14
CA GLY A 59 -12.35 -11.53 9.43
C GLY A 59 -11.61 -10.80 10.57
N PRO A 60 -11.84 -11.19 11.84
CA PRO A 60 -11.23 -10.55 13.00
C PRO A 60 -9.71 -10.71 13.06
N GLU A 61 -9.18 -11.83 12.56
CA GLU A 61 -7.74 -12.15 12.58
C GLU A 61 -6.99 -11.68 11.32
N SER A 62 -7.70 -11.12 10.33
CA SER A 62 -7.11 -10.68 9.07
C SER A 62 -6.71 -9.22 9.13
N ALA A 63 -5.52 -8.89 8.62
CA ALA A 63 -5.13 -7.50 8.42
C ALA A 63 -6.14 -6.81 7.47
N PRO A 64 -6.62 -5.60 7.81
CA PRO A 64 -7.52 -4.87 6.93
C PRO A 64 -6.80 -4.50 5.64
N LEU A 65 -7.48 -4.73 4.51
CA LEU A 65 -7.07 -4.22 3.22
C LEU A 65 -7.63 -2.81 3.03
N LEU A 66 -6.81 -1.94 2.48
CA LEU A 66 -7.16 -0.64 1.96
C LEU A 66 -7.20 -0.73 0.43
N ILE A 67 -8.28 -0.22 -0.14
CA ILE A 67 -8.41 0.03 -1.57
C ILE A 67 -8.44 1.54 -1.76
N LEU A 68 -7.55 2.04 -2.60
CA LEU A 68 -7.36 3.45 -2.91
C LEU A 68 -7.54 3.64 -4.41
N GLY A 69 -8.19 4.73 -4.81
CA GLY A 69 -8.14 5.20 -6.20
C GLY A 69 -6.73 5.70 -6.56
N ALA A 70 -6.52 5.98 -7.85
CA ALA A 70 -5.24 6.49 -8.35
C ALA A 70 -4.85 7.81 -7.66
N GLU A 71 -5.82 8.68 -7.40
CA GLU A 71 -5.64 9.96 -6.71
C GLU A 71 -5.18 9.76 -5.25
N GLY A 72 -5.69 8.73 -4.57
CA GLY A 72 -5.24 8.35 -3.22
C GLY A 72 -3.79 7.85 -3.21
N VAL A 73 -3.36 7.14 -4.24
CA VAL A 73 -1.95 6.73 -4.42
C VAL A 73 -1.06 7.95 -4.61
N ASP A 74 -1.51 8.92 -5.42
CA ASP A 74 -0.79 10.17 -5.64
C ASP A 74 -0.70 11.01 -4.34
N ALA A 75 -1.76 11.08 -3.56
CA ALA A 75 -1.75 11.74 -2.25
C ALA A 75 -0.71 11.14 -1.29
N LEU A 76 -0.61 9.81 -1.22
CA LEU A 76 0.41 9.13 -0.39
C LEU A 76 1.83 9.47 -0.86
N ARG A 77 2.06 9.55 -2.18
CA ARG A 77 3.35 9.96 -2.75
C ARG A 77 3.71 11.40 -2.38
N ASP A 78 2.74 12.30 -2.41
CA ASP A 78 2.94 13.72 -2.08
C ASP A 78 3.26 13.90 -0.58
N CYS A 79 2.58 13.16 0.30
CA CYS A 79 2.89 13.13 1.73
C CYS A 79 4.29 12.59 2.02
N ALA A 80 4.70 11.49 1.35
CA ALA A 80 6.04 10.93 1.51
C ALA A 80 7.15 11.90 1.06
N THR A 81 6.90 12.63 -0.03
CA THR A 81 7.81 13.65 -0.53
C THR A 81 7.89 14.84 0.44
N SER A 82 6.77 15.24 1.01
CA SER A 82 6.71 16.34 2.01
C SER A 82 7.34 15.97 3.35
N ALA A 83 7.28 14.68 3.74
CA ALA A 83 7.91 14.16 4.95
C ALA A 83 9.42 13.97 4.82
N SER A 84 9.94 13.97 3.58
CA SER A 84 11.36 13.86 3.28
C SER A 84 11.97 15.26 3.16
N PRO A 85 12.61 15.83 4.21
CA PRO A 85 13.34 17.07 4.03
C PRO A 85 14.41 16.84 2.96
N SER A 86 14.36 17.63 1.90
CA SER A 86 15.32 17.64 0.80
C SER A 86 16.74 17.48 1.33
N ARG A 87 17.38 16.37 0.95
CA ARG A 87 18.73 15.98 1.35
C ARG A 87 19.78 16.69 0.50
#